data_AF-A0AAV1CB59-F1
#
_entry.id   AF-A0AAV1CB59-F1
#
_cell.length_a   1.000
_cell.length_b   1.000
_cell.length_c   1.000
_cell.angle_alpha   90.00
_cell.angle_beta   90.00
_cell.angle_gamma   90.00
#
_symmetry.space_group_name_H-M   'P 1'
#
loop_
_entity.id
_entity.type
_entity.pdbx_description
1 polymer ?
#
loop_
_entity_poly.entity_id
_entity_poly.type
_entity_poly.pdbx_seq_one_letter_code
_entity_poly.pdbx_strand_id
1 'polypeptide(L)'
;MHLYRKLVSTKIENSNDSDLESGIDQLLKHLQQVTFQMQAWVSSGGSEIFSHTLTRHLEIFQDVSQEFNRLRSSHRAKKQHASLLEDFREFDRTRLDLEDGGGSYEQELLKEHASVSRSTGQMDNVISQAQETLKTLMFQRSTFGGISTKLSNVGSRLPTVNHILAAIKKKKSMDTIILSLVAAVCTFLILIYWLTK
;
A
#
# COMPACT_ATOMS: atom_id res chain seq x y z
N MET A 1 12.11 43.39 9.89
CA MET A 1 12.55 42.63 8.69
C MET A 1 12.26 41.12 8.75
N HIS A 2 12.06 40.49 9.92
CA HIS A 2 11.88 39.03 10.03
C HIS A 2 10.51 38.49 9.55
N LEU A 3 9.41 39.26 9.69
CA LEU A 3 8.09 38.86 9.21
C LEU A 3 8.03 38.71 7.68
N TYR A 4 8.60 39.68 6.94
CA TYR A 4 8.65 39.63 5.48
C TYR A 4 9.43 38.41 4.97
N ARG A 5 10.57 38.08 5.59
CA ARG A 5 11.36 36.89 5.24
C ARG A 5 10.59 35.60 5.50
N LYS A 6 9.82 35.54 6.59
CA LYS A 6 9.01 34.37 6.95
C LYS A 6 7.80 34.20 6.03
N LEU A 7 7.07 35.27 5.73
CA LEU A 7 5.99 35.28 4.74
C LEU A 7 6.47 34.87 3.35
N VAL A 8 7.64 35.36 2.93
CA VAL A 8 8.27 34.96 1.67
C VAL A 8 8.64 33.48 1.70
N SER A 9 9.20 32.97 2.81
CA SER A 9 9.53 31.54 2.96
C SER A 9 8.28 30.65 2.89
N THR A 10 7.21 30.99 3.62
CA THR A 10 5.94 30.25 3.63
C THR A 10 5.25 30.31 2.26
N LYS A 11 5.34 31.46 1.56
CA LYS A 11 4.80 31.62 0.20
C LYS A 11 5.57 30.77 -0.82
N ILE A 12 6.90 30.69 -0.69
CA ILE A 12 7.75 29.86 -1.56
C ILE A 12 7.46 28.37 -1.33
N GLU A 13 7.36 27.93 -0.08
CA GLU A 13 7.02 26.55 0.28
C GLU A 13 5.65 26.15 -0.29
N ASN A 14 4.64 27.02 -0.13
CA ASN A 14 3.31 26.80 -0.70
C ASN A 14 3.29 26.70 -2.23
N SER A 15 4.18 27.41 -2.93
CA SER A 15 4.24 27.41 -4.39
C SER A 15 4.85 26.10 -4.90
N ASN A 16 5.93 25.66 -4.26
CA ASN A 16 6.58 24.39 -4.58
C ASN A 16 5.66 23.19 -4.32
N ASP A 17 4.87 23.24 -3.23
CA ASP A 17 3.90 22.19 -2.91
C ASP A 17 2.79 22.10 -3.96
N SER A 18 2.27 23.24 -4.43
CA SER A 18 1.25 23.25 -5.50
C SER A 18 1.80 22.76 -6.83
N ASP A 19 3.05 23.08 -7.14
CA ASP A 19 3.71 22.60 -8.37
C ASP A 19 3.90 21.08 -8.31
N LEU A 20 4.33 20.55 -7.16
CA LEU A 20 4.47 19.11 -6.95
C LEU A 20 3.12 18.38 -7.03
N GLU A 21 2.08 18.93 -6.40
CA GLU A 21 0.70 18.40 -6.47
C GLU A 21 0.21 18.33 -7.92
N SER A 22 0.44 19.40 -8.70
CA SER A 22 0.07 19.45 -10.12
C SER A 22 0.85 18.45 -10.98
N GLY A 23 2.14 18.23 -10.67
CA GLY A 23 2.98 17.25 -11.35
C GLY A 23 2.52 15.81 -11.11
N ILE A 24 2.11 15.50 -9.88
CA ILE A 24 1.54 14.18 -9.53
C ILE A 24 0.20 13.97 -10.24
N ASP A 25 -0.67 14.99 -10.27
CA ASP A 25 -1.94 14.95 -11.02
C ASP A 25 -1.71 14.70 -12.52
N GLN A 26 -0.70 15.33 -13.12
CA GLN A 26 -0.35 15.13 -14.52
C GLN A 26 0.16 13.70 -14.78
N LEU A 27 1.02 13.18 -13.89
CA LEU A 27 1.54 11.81 -14.01
C LEU A 27 0.42 10.77 -13.86
N LEU A 28 -0.53 11.03 -12.96
CA LEU A 28 -1.69 10.18 -12.74
C LEU A 28 -2.60 10.17 -13.98
N LYS A 29 -2.87 11.32 -14.60
CA LYS A 29 -3.57 11.41 -15.88
C LYS A 29 -2.87 10.64 -17.00
N HIS A 30 -1.54 10.71 -17.06
CA HIS A 30 -0.77 9.95 -18.03
C HIS A 30 -0.91 8.43 -17.80
N LEU A 31 -0.85 7.98 -16.54
CA LEU A 31 -1.07 6.57 -16.18
C LEU A 31 -2.48 6.10 -16.56
N GLN A 32 -3.49 6.95 -16.34
CA GLN A 32 -4.87 6.68 -16.76
C GLN A 32 -4.98 6.52 -18.29
N GLN A 33 -4.33 7.41 -19.04
CA GLN A 33 -4.33 7.36 -20.51
C GLN A 33 -3.68 6.08 -21.04
N VAL A 34 -2.53 5.69 -20.48
CA VAL A 34 -1.83 4.44 -20.84
C VAL A 34 -2.71 3.23 -20.53
N THR A 35 -3.39 3.24 -19.38
CA THR A 35 -4.29 2.15 -18.99
C THR A 35 -5.50 2.05 -19.93
N PHE A 36 -6.07 3.18 -20.35
CA PHE A 36 -7.15 3.22 -21.34
C PHE A 36 -6.70 2.71 -22.72
N GLN A 37 -5.48 3.07 -23.15
CA GLN A 37 -4.90 2.52 -24.37
C GLN A 37 -4.71 1.01 -24.25
N MET A 38 -4.11 0.51 -23.17
CA MET A 38 -3.98 -0.94 -22.95
C MET A 38 -5.34 -1.65 -22.95
N GLN A 39 -6.39 -1.02 -22.41
CA GLN A 39 -7.74 -1.56 -22.45
C GLN A 39 -8.31 -1.68 -23.86
N ALA A 40 -8.14 -0.65 -24.70
CA ALA A 40 -8.56 -0.70 -26.10
C ALA A 40 -7.83 -1.82 -26.87
N TRP A 41 -6.55 -2.05 -26.59
CA TRP A 41 -5.76 -3.10 -27.23
C TRP A 41 -6.19 -4.51 -26.79
N VAL A 42 -6.47 -4.72 -25.50
CA VAL A 42 -7.01 -5.99 -25.00
C VAL A 42 -8.37 -6.30 -25.64
N SER A 43 -9.27 -5.30 -25.73
CA SER A 43 -10.58 -5.46 -26.36
C SER A 43 -10.52 -5.73 -27.87
N SER A 44 -9.43 -5.36 -28.56
CA SER A 44 -9.23 -5.61 -29.99
C SER A 44 -8.73 -7.03 -30.34
N GLY A 45 -8.59 -7.92 -29.34
CA GLY A 45 -8.17 -9.32 -29.53
C GLY A 45 -6.82 -9.68 -28.92
N GLY A 46 -6.37 -8.93 -27.90
CA GLY A 46 -5.13 -9.23 -27.17
C GLY A 46 -5.21 -10.50 -26.32
N SER A 47 -4.08 -11.19 -26.15
CA SER A 47 -3.96 -12.44 -25.36
C SER A 47 -4.44 -12.29 -23.91
N GLU A 48 -5.01 -13.36 -23.31
CA GLU A 48 -5.51 -13.42 -21.91
C GLU A 48 -4.48 -12.94 -20.86
N ILE A 49 -3.19 -13.00 -21.17
CA ILE A 49 -2.12 -12.51 -20.27
C ILE A 49 -2.16 -10.97 -20.15
N PHE A 50 -2.57 -10.28 -21.21
CA PHE A 50 -2.71 -8.82 -21.21
C PHE A 50 -3.95 -8.36 -20.43
N SER A 51 -5.02 -9.17 -20.35
CA SER A 51 -6.20 -8.79 -19.56
C SER A 51 -5.90 -8.81 -18.05
N HIS A 52 -5.18 -9.82 -17.56
CA HIS A 52 -4.76 -9.87 -16.16
C HIS A 52 -3.79 -8.73 -15.80
N THR A 53 -2.86 -8.40 -16.71
CA THR A 53 -1.92 -7.28 -16.53
C THR A 53 -2.66 -5.94 -16.50
N LEU A 54 -3.64 -5.75 -17.38
CA LEU A 54 -4.49 -4.56 -17.41
C LEU A 54 -5.31 -4.38 -16.13
N THR A 55 -5.96 -5.44 -15.64
CA THR A 55 -6.72 -5.40 -14.37
C THR A 55 -5.82 -4.94 -13.22
N ARG A 56 -4.59 -5.48 -13.14
CA ARG A 56 -3.61 -5.05 -12.15
C ARG A 56 -3.22 -3.58 -12.30
N HIS A 57 -3.03 -3.09 -13.53
CA HIS A 57 -2.71 -1.67 -13.76
C HIS A 57 -3.87 -0.74 -13.35
N LEU A 58 -5.13 -1.15 -13.56
CA LEU A 58 -6.30 -0.42 -13.09
C LEU A 58 -6.38 -0.38 -11.55
N GLU A 59 -6.13 -1.51 -10.88
CA GLU A 59 -6.09 -1.58 -9.42
C GLU A 59 -5.01 -0.67 -8.84
N ILE A 60 -3.79 -0.72 -9.39
CA ILE A 60 -2.67 0.14 -8.96
C ILE A 60 -3.01 1.62 -9.19
N PHE A 61 -3.61 1.95 -10.34
CA PHE A 61 -4.01 3.32 -10.63
C PHE A 61 -5.03 3.83 -9.61
N GLN A 62 -6.04 3.03 -9.30
CA GLN A 62 -7.08 3.39 -8.33
C GLN A 62 -6.51 3.56 -6.93
N ASP A 63 -5.63 2.66 -6.49
CA ASP A 63 -4.95 2.72 -5.19
C ASP A 63 -4.09 3.99 -5.06
N VAL A 64 -3.25 4.26 -6.06
CA VAL A 64 -2.41 5.47 -6.09
C VAL A 64 -3.25 6.75 -6.10
N SER A 65 -4.37 6.77 -6.83
CA SER A 65 -5.27 7.93 -6.86
C SER A 65 -5.97 8.16 -5.53
N GLN A 66 -6.41 7.09 -4.87
CA GLN A 66 -7.01 7.16 -3.55
C GLN A 66 -5.99 7.65 -2.51
N GLU A 67 -4.79 7.09 -2.51
CA GLU A 67 -3.71 7.48 -1.61
C GLU A 67 -3.29 8.93 -1.82
N PHE A 68 -3.20 9.40 -3.07
CA PHE A 68 -2.91 10.79 -3.37
C PHE A 68 -3.97 11.75 -2.81
N ASN A 69 -5.26 11.44 -3.00
CA ASN A 69 -6.35 12.25 -2.45
C ASN A 69 -6.34 12.27 -0.92
N ARG A 70 -6.05 11.13 -0.29
CA ARG A 70 -5.88 11.01 1.16
C ARG A 70 -4.70 11.86 1.66
N LEU A 71 -3.56 11.79 0.98
CA LEU A 71 -2.39 12.59 1.34
C LEU A 71 -2.65 14.09 1.17
N ARG A 72 -3.31 14.50 0.08
CA ARG A 72 -3.68 15.89 -0.20
C ARG A 72 -4.60 16.47 0.88
N SER A 73 -5.62 15.71 1.29
CA SER A 73 -6.52 16.13 2.37
C SER A 73 -5.81 16.20 3.73
N SER A 74 -4.95 15.24 4.05
CA SER A 74 -4.12 15.27 5.27
C SER A 74 -3.16 16.47 5.27
N HIS A 75 -2.52 16.76 4.14
CA HIS A 75 -1.64 17.92 3.96
C HIS A 75 -2.40 19.23 4.17
N ARG A 76 -3.59 19.36 3.56
CA ARG A 76 -4.46 20.52 3.75
C ARG A 76 -4.84 20.72 5.22
N ALA A 77 -5.22 19.66 5.93
CA ALA A 77 -5.57 19.73 7.34
C ALA A 77 -4.38 20.19 8.21
N LYS A 78 -3.17 19.64 7.96
CA LYS A 78 -1.93 20.07 8.65
C LYS A 78 -1.59 21.53 8.36
N LYS A 79 -1.75 21.97 7.11
CA LYS A 79 -1.51 23.36 6.71
C LYS A 79 -2.50 24.32 7.37
N GLN A 80 -3.78 23.97 7.44
CA GLN A 80 -4.78 24.75 8.18
C GLN A 80 -4.44 24.85 9.66
N HIS A 81 -4.05 23.73 10.28
CA HIS A 81 -3.64 23.72 11.68
C HIS A 81 -2.37 24.56 11.93
N ALA A 82 -1.39 24.52 11.02
CA ALA A 82 -0.21 25.37 11.10
C ALA A 82 -0.54 26.86 10.95
N SER A 83 -1.47 27.21 10.04
CA SER A 83 -1.95 28.59 9.86
C SER A 83 -2.66 29.11 11.11
N LEU A 84 -3.50 28.30 11.76
CA LEU A 84 -4.17 28.68 13.01
C LEU A 84 -3.19 28.87 14.17
N LEU A 85 -2.15 28.02 14.26
CA LEU A 85 -1.09 28.18 15.26
C LEU A 85 -0.24 29.42 15.02
N GLU A 86 0.00 29.78 13.76
CA GLU A 86 0.71 31.02 13.41
C GLU A 86 -0.09 32.26 13.83
N ASP A 87 -1.40 32.27 13.57
CA ASP A 87 -2.32 33.33 13.97
C ASP A 87 -2.38 33.48 15.51
N PHE A 88 -2.46 32.37 16.24
CA PHE A 88 -2.40 32.37 17.70
C PHE A 88 -1.06 32.91 18.24
N ARG A 89 0.06 32.56 17.59
CA ARG A 89 1.39 33.07 17.96
C ARG A 89 1.56 34.55 17.68
N GLU A 90 0.91 35.07 16.64
CA GLU A 90 0.92 36.49 16.30
C GLU A 90 0.04 37.28 17.28
N PHE A 91 -1.11 36.73 17.67
CA PHE A 91 -1.94 37.27 18.75
C PHE A 91 -1.21 37.31 20.10
N ASP A 92 -0.54 36.24 20.49
CA ASP A 92 0.21 36.18 21.75
C ASP A 92 1.40 37.16 21.77
N ARG A 93 2.07 37.34 20.62
CA ARG A 93 3.13 38.35 20.46
C ARG A 93 2.62 39.78 20.55
N THR A 94 1.51 40.09 19.89
CA THR A 94 0.93 41.44 19.95
C THR A 94 0.45 41.76 21.36
N ARG A 95 -0.02 40.77 22.12
CA ARG A 95 -0.36 40.93 23.53
C ARG A 95 0.88 41.12 24.42
N LEU A 96 1.95 40.36 24.21
CA LEU A 96 3.23 40.53 24.92
C LEU A 96 3.84 41.92 24.69
N ASP A 97 3.77 42.46 23.47
CA ASP A 97 4.25 43.83 23.15
C ASP A 97 3.40 44.93 23.83
N LEU A 98 2.13 44.66 24.14
CA LEU A 98 1.25 45.57 24.89
C LEU A 98 1.38 45.43 26.43
N GLU A 99 1.94 44.33 26.93
CA GLU A 99 1.97 43.95 28.35
C GLU A 99 3.39 44.00 28.98
N ASP A 100 4.38 44.56 28.27
CA ASP A 100 5.77 44.84 28.75
C ASP A 100 5.84 45.82 29.94
N GLY A 101 4.70 46.18 30.54
CA GLY A 101 4.57 47.05 31.71
C GLY A 101 4.54 46.36 33.07
N GLY A 102 4.43 45.02 33.16
CA GLY A 102 4.61 44.30 34.43
C GLY A 102 3.68 43.10 34.63
N GLY A 103 4.26 41.89 34.69
CA GLY A 103 3.50 40.68 34.99
C GLY A 103 4.24 39.34 34.87
N SER A 104 5.53 39.27 35.20
CA SER A 104 6.38 38.11 34.85
C SER A 104 5.99 36.79 35.52
N TYR A 105 5.40 36.78 36.73
CA TYR A 105 5.22 35.53 37.49
C TYR A 105 3.88 34.85 37.23
N GLU A 106 2.78 35.60 37.17
CA GLU A 106 1.47 35.02 36.85
C GLU A 106 1.38 34.52 35.41
N GLN A 107 2.06 35.20 34.48
CA GLN A 107 2.11 34.77 33.08
C GLN A 107 2.91 33.47 32.91
N GLU A 108 3.94 33.26 33.72
CA GLU A 108 4.72 32.02 33.72
C GLU A 108 3.90 30.84 34.27
N LEU A 109 3.11 31.07 35.33
CA LEU A 109 2.17 30.08 35.88
C LEU A 109 1.01 29.76 34.92
N LEU A 110 0.44 30.76 34.26
CA LEU A 110 -0.61 30.54 33.25
C LEU A 110 -0.08 29.76 32.04
N LYS A 111 1.15 30.05 31.61
CA LYS A 111 1.83 29.32 30.55
C LYS A 111 2.12 27.87 30.96
N GLU A 112 2.52 27.64 32.21
CA GLU A 112 2.72 26.29 32.74
C GLU A 112 1.38 25.53 32.78
N HIS A 113 0.31 26.15 33.28
CA HIS A 113 -1.02 25.56 33.29
C HIS A 113 -1.54 25.22 31.87
N ALA A 114 -1.32 26.11 30.89
CA ALA A 114 -1.63 25.85 29.49
C ALA A 114 -0.80 24.68 28.93
N SER A 115 0.47 24.57 29.32
CA SER A 115 1.33 23.45 28.92
C SER A 115 0.90 22.11 29.53
N VAL A 116 0.43 22.12 30.78
CA VAL A 116 -0.11 20.93 31.47
C VAL A 116 -1.42 20.50 30.81
N SER A 117 -2.35 21.43 30.57
CA SER A 117 -3.62 21.14 29.89
C SER A 117 -3.39 20.55 28.48
N ARG A 118 -2.43 21.10 27.75
CA ARG A 118 -2.03 20.58 26.43
C ARG A 118 -1.40 19.18 26.53
N SER A 119 -0.64 18.90 27.59
CA SER A 119 -0.05 17.58 27.85
C SER A 119 -1.12 16.55 28.20
N THR A 120 -2.15 16.95 28.97
CA THR A 120 -3.32 16.10 29.26
C THR A 120 -4.06 15.69 27.98
N GLY A 121 -4.33 16.63 27.06
CA GLY A 121 -4.99 16.31 25.79
C GLY A 121 -4.13 15.42 24.86
N GLN A 122 -2.81 15.53 24.91
CA GLN A 122 -1.91 14.60 24.20
C GLN A 122 -1.97 13.19 24.80
N MET A 123 -2.10 13.08 26.13
CA MET A 123 -2.25 11.80 26.81
C MET A 123 -3.55 11.08 26.43
N ASP A 124 -4.65 11.83 26.27
CA ASP A 124 -5.92 11.29 25.76
C ASP A 124 -5.80 10.74 24.33
N ASN A 125 -5.04 11.42 23.47
CA ASN A 125 -4.76 10.91 22.11
C ASN A 125 -3.94 9.62 22.14
N VAL A 126 -2.94 9.51 23.02
CA VAL A 126 -2.16 8.27 23.20
C VAL A 126 -3.04 7.14 23.73
N ILE A 127 -3.96 7.44 24.64
CA ILE A 127 -4.95 6.47 25.15
C ILE A 127 -5.90 6.00 24.04
N SER A 128 -6.40 6.92 23.22
CA SER A 128 -7.26 6.60 22.08
C SER A 128 -6.52 5.74 21.05
N GLN A 129 -5.28 6.10 20.71
CA GLN A 129 -4.43 5.33 19.80
C GLN A 129 -4.09 3.93 20.37
N ALA A 130 -3.85 3.82 21.68
CA ALA A 130 -3.64 2.55 22.34
C ALA A 130 -4.90 1.67 22.27
N GLN A 131 -6.09 2.24 22.47
CA GLN A 131 -7.37 1.51 22.33
C GLN A 131 -7.61 1.03 20.89
N GLU A 132 -7.31 1.84 19.87
CA GLU A 132 -7.38 1.43 18.46
C GLU A 132 -6.40 0.31 18.12
N THR A 133 -5.18 0.39 18.66
CA THR A 133 -4.16 -0.66 18.51
C THR A 133 -4.61 -1.96 19.17
N LEU A 134 -5.21 -1.89 20.35
CA LEU A 134 -5.72 -3.05 21.07
C LEU A 134 -6.89 -3.71 20.32
N LYS A 135 -7.82 -2.91 19.78
CA LYS A 135 -8.89 -3.39 18.89
C LYS A 135 -8.34 -4.07 17.64
N THR A 136 -7.33 -3.47 17.00
CA THR A 136 -6.67 -4.02 15.81
C THR A 136 -5.96 -5.35 16.13
N LEU A 137 -5.26 -5.44 17.26
CA LEU A 137 -4.61 -6.68 17.70
C LEU A 137 -5.63 -7.77 18.05
N MET A 138 -6.78 -7.42 18.65
CA MET A 138 -7.86 -8.38 18.89
C MET A 138 -8.51 -8.85 17.58
N PHE A 139 -8.72 -7.97 16.62
CA PHE A 139 -9.22 -8.33 15.29
C PHE A 139 -8.22 -9.22 14.53
N GLN A 140 -6.92 -8.91 14.60
CA GLN A 140 -5.87 -9.77 14.07
C GLN A 140 -5.86 -11.14 14.76
N ARG A 141 -6.02 -11.21 16.08
CA ARG A 141 -6.10 -12.50 16.81
C ARG A 141 -7.31 -13.33 16.37
N SER A 142 -8.47 -12.69 16.19
CA SER A 142 -9.67 -13.35 15.63
C SER A 142 -9.41 -13.86 14.21
N THR A 143 -8.75 -13.04 13.38
CA THR A 143 -8.34 -13.41 12.02
C THR A 143 -7.38 -14.61 12.02
N PHE A 144 -6.39 -14.64 12.92
CA PHE A 144 -5.48 -15.78 13.10
C PHE A 144 -6.19 -17.07 13.53
N GLY A 145 -7.24 -16.98 14.35
CA GLY A 145 -8.12 -18.10 14.66
C GLY A 145 -8.84 -18.65 13.40
N GLY A 146 -9.25 -17.76 12.50
CA GLY A 146 -9.83 -18.10 11.20
C GLY A 146 -8.83 -18.71 10.21
N ILE A 147 -7.54 -18.33 10.27
CA ILE A 147 -6.49 -18.88 9.42
C ILE A 147 -6.19 -20.33 9.80
N SER A 148 -6.20 -20.67 11.09
CA SER A 148 -6.03 -22.06 11.56
C SER A 148 -7.13 -22.99 11.04
N THR A 149 -8.38 -22.53 11.05
CA THR A 149 -9.52 -23.28 10.49
C THR A 149 -9.44 -23.41 8.97
N LYS A 150 -9.00 -22.37 8.24
CA LYS A 150 -8.75 -22.44 6.79
C LYS A 150 -7.57 -23.35 6.45
N LEU A 151 -6.48 -23.33 7.22
CA LEU A 151 -5.30 -24.18 7.02
C LEU A 151 -5.59 -25.65 7.31
N SER A 152 -6.38 -25.96 8.35
CA SER A 152 -6.89 -27.31 8.61
C SER A 152 -7.75 -27.83 7.44
N ASN A 153 -8.59 -26.96 6.86
CA ASN A 153 -9.41 -27.30 5.70
C ASN A 153 -8.63 -27.40 4.37
N VAL A 154 -7.45 -26.78 4.27
CA VAL A 154 -6.49 -27.00 3.16
C VAL A 154 -5.69 -28.28 3.39
N GLY A 155 -5.33 -28.58 4.64
CA GLY A 155 -4.66 -29.83 5.04
C GLY A 155 -5.46 -31.08 4.69
N SER A 156 -6.80 -31.02 4.78
CA SER A 156 -7.68 -32.11 4.35
C SER A 156 -7.78 -32.29 2.82
N ARG A 157 -7.32 -31.31 2.01
CA ARG A 157 -7.27 -31.39 0.54
C ARG A 157 -5.89 -31.73 -0.04
N LEU A 158 -4.82 -31.61 0.75
CA LEU A 158 -3.48 -32.10 0.39
C LEU A 158 -3.40 -33.60 0.07
N PRO A 159 -4.11 -34.52 0.74
CA PRO A 159 -4.11 -35.94 0.33
C PRO A 159 -4.71 -36.14 -1.08
N THR A 160 -5.64 -35.29 -1.53
CA THR A 160 -6.23 -35.35 -2.87
C THR A 160 -5.26 -34.89 -3.96
N VAL A 161 -4.46 -33.85 -3.69
CA VAL A 161 -3.43 -33.37 -4.64
C VAL A 161 -2.35 -34.45 -4.85
N ASN A 162 -1.98 -35.17 -3.79
CA ASN A 162 -1.00 -36.25 -3.90
C ASN A 162 -1.55 -37.44 -4.71
N HIS A 163 -2.85 -37.74 -4.60
CA HIS A 163 -3.49 -38.78 -5.40
C HIS A 163 -3.56 -38.40 -6.89
N ILE A 164 -3.85 -37.12 -7.21
CA ILE A 164 -3.86 -36.63 -8.59
C ILE A 164 -2.45 -36.65 -9.18
N LEU A 165 -1.44 -36.23 -8.42
CA LEU A 165 -0.04 -36.26 -8.86
C LEU A 165 0.46 -37.70 -9.09
N ALA A 166 0.08 -38.65 -8.22
CA ALA A 166 0.38 -40.06 -8.39
C ALA A 166 -0.32 -40.67 -9.61
N ALA A 167 -1.58 -40.32 -9.87
CA ALA A 167 -2.32 -40.76 -11.05
C ALA A 167 -1.70 -40.23 -12.36
N ILE A 168 -1.26 -38.97 -12.37
CA ILE A 168 -0.55 -38.36 -13.50
C ILE A 168 0.79 -39.06 -13.75
N LYS A 169 1.57 -39.32 -12.69
CA LYS A 169 2.87 -40.02 -12.80
C LYS A 169 2.70 -41.47 -13.28
N LYS A 170 1.64 -42.16 -12.85
CA LYS A 170 1.31 -43.53 -13.30
C LYS A 170 0.97 -43.55 -14.79
N LYS A 171 0.15 -42.62 -15.28
CA LYS A 171 -0.19 -42.54 -16.72
C LYS A 171 1.05 -42.28 -17.57
N LYS A 172 1.91 -41.34 -17.16
CA LYS A 172 3.18 -41.04 -17.86
C LYS A 172 4.14 -42.22 -17.86
N SER A 173 4.16 -43.05 -16.82
CA SER A 173 5.04 -44.24 -16.77
C SER A 173 4.61 -45.36 -17.73
N MET A 174 3.30 -45.54 -17.97
CA MET A 174 2.83 -46.57 -18.89
C MET A 174 3.18 -46.24 -20.35
N ASP A 175 3.08 -44.98 -20.75
CA ASP A 175 3.45 -44.54 -22.11
C ASP A 175 4.95 -44.77 -22.38
N THR A 176 5.82 -44.50 -21.39
CA THR A 176 7.27 -44.76 -21.51
C THR A 176 7.60 -46.25 -21.61
N ILE A 177 6.90 -47.10 -20.85
CA ILE A 177 7.12 -48.56 -20.89
C ILE A 177 6.76 -49.10 -22.28
N ILE A 178 5.60 -48.72 -22.82
CA ILE A 178 5.15 -49.16 -24.16
C ILE A 178 6.15 -48.71 -25.23
N LEU A 179 6.58 -47.44 -25.20
CA LEU A 179 7.55 -46.90 -26.16
C LEU A 179 8.89 -47.66 -26.10
N SER A 180 9.39 -47.94 -24.90
CA SER A 180 10.67 -48.66 -24.73
C SER A 180 10.62 -50.10 -25.23
N LEU A 181 9.48 -50.78 -25.05
CA LEU A 181 9.28 -52.16 -25.49
C LEU A 181 9.21 -52.24 -27.03
N VAL A 182 8.49 -51.32 -27.67
CA VAL A 182 8.43 -51.22 -29.13
C VAL A 182 9.81 -50.94 -29.72
N ALA A 183 10.57 -50.01 -29.13
CA ALA A 183 11.93 -49.71 -29.56
C ALA A 183 12.85 -50.92 -29.45
N ALA A 184 12.79 -51.67 -28.33
CA ALA A 184 13.61 -52.87 -28.11
C ALA A 184 13.28 -54.00 -29.09
N VAL A 185 11.99 -54.23 -29.41
CA VAL A 185 11.59 -55.23 -30.42
C VAL A 185 12.08 -54.83 -31.81
N CYS A 186 11.96 -53.55 -32.16
CA CYS A 186 12.40 -53.03 -33.44
C CYS A 186 13.93 -53.19 -33.61
N THR A 187 14.71 -52.82 -32.59
CA THR A 187 16.18 -52.98 -32.63
C THR A 187 16.59 -54.44 -32.67
N PHE A 188 15.90 -55.33 -31.96
CA PHE A 188 16.19 -56.76 -31.98
C PHE A 188 15.96 -57.39 -33.36
N LEU A 189 14.85 -57.04 -34.03
CA LEU A 189 14.58 -57.52 -35.40
C LEU A 189 15.62 -57.02 -36.40
N ILE A 190 16.04 -55.76 -36.27
CA ILE A 190 17.12 -55.19 -37.10
C ILE A 190 18.44 -55.94 -36.86
N LEU A 191 18.76 -56.27 -35.62
CA LEU A 191 19.98 -56.98 -35.25
C LEU A 191 19.99 -58.41 -35.82
N ILE A 192 18.88 -59.15 -35.73
CA ILE A 192 18.73 -60.47 -36.36
C ILE A 192 18.87 -60.39 -37.88
N TYR A 193 18.23 -59.40 -38.51
CA TYR A 193 18.33 -59.22 -39.97
C TYR A 193 19.77 -58.95 -40.40
N TRP A 194 20.51 -58.14 -39.64
CA TRP A 194 21.91 -57.85 -39.94
C TRP A 194 22.83 -59.05 -39.69
N LEU A 195 22.55 -59.87 -38.68
CA LEU A 195 23.34 -61.06 -38.35
C LEU A 195 23.06 -62.26 -39.27
N THR A 196 21.89 -62.29 -39.90
CA THR A 196 21.48 -63.36 -40.83
C THR A 196 21.91 -63.08 -42.28
N LYS A 197 22.25 -61.83 -42.61
CA LYS A 197 22.72 -61.41 -43.93
C LYS A 197 24.24 -61.40 -44.01
#